data_AF-A0A246NA48-F1
#
_entry.id   AF-A0A246NA48-F1
#
_cell.length_a   1.000
_cell.length_b   1.000
_cell.length_c   1.000
_cell.angle_alpha   90.00
_cell.angle_beta   90.00
_cell.angle_gamma   90.00
#
_symmetry.space_group_name_H-M   'P 1'
#
loop_
_entity.id
_entity.type
_entity.pdbx_description
1 polymer ?
#
loop_
_entity_poly.entity_id
_entity_poly.type
_entity_poly.pdbx_seq_one_letter_code
_entity_poly.pdbx_strand_id
1 'polypeptide(L)'
;MERDAILRVLRAHPDNCIRAFHRGALHGAGRTEGRVLVRHYGGLVPDEIVLKPVMFLKVQDALCVTETWGSETLGGCTWHLKPEVHG
;
A
#
# COMPACT_ATOMS: atom_id res chain seq x y z
N MET A 1 8.09 -11.25 11.15
CA MET A 1 7.27 -12.30 10.50
C MET A 1 6.26 -11.72 9.53
N GLU A 2 5.15 -11.11 9.96
CA GLU A 2 4.14 -10.55 9.02
C GLU A 2 4.72 -9.43 8.12
N ARG A 3 5.50 -8.50 8.71
CA ARG A 3 6.21 -7.44 7.99
C ARG A 3 7.09 -8.02 6.87
N ASP A 4 7.98 -8.95 7.23
CA ASP A 4 8.94 -9.55 6.31
C ASP A 4 8.25 -10.33 5.19
N ALA A 5 7.12 -11.00 5.48
CA ALA A 5 6.33 -11.69 4.47
C ALA A 5 5.74 -10.72 3.43
N ILE A 6 5.17 -9.59 3.88
CA ILE A 6 4.62 -8.56 2.98
C ILE A 6 5.74 -7.95 2.13
N LEU A 7 6.86 -7.56 2.75
CA LEU A 7 8.00 -7.01 2.03
C LEU A 7 8.60 -8.02 1.05
N ARG A 8 8.63 -9.31 1.38
CA ARG A 8 9.09 -10.37 0.48
C ARG A 8 8.20 -10.49 -0.75
N VAL A 9 6.88 -10.41 -0.59
CA VAL A 9 5.93 -10.45 -1.71
C VAL A 9 6.07 -9.21 -2.60
N LEU A 10 6.22 -8.03 -2.01
CA LEU A 10 6.42 -6.78 -2.75
C LEU A 10 7.76 -6.78 -3.51
N ARG A 11 8.84 -7.30 -2.91
CA ARG A 11 10.14 -7.43 -3.59
C ARG A 11 10.11 -8.42 -4.75
N ALA A 12 9.37 -9.52 -4.61
CA ALA A 12 9.29 -10.54 -5.64
C ALA A 12 8.47 -10.10 -6.87
N HIS A 13 7.62 -9.08 -6.71
CA HIS A 13 6.68 -8.63 -7.73
C HIS A 13 6.61 -7.10 -7.70
N PRO A 14 7.43 -6.39 -8.50
CA PRO A 14 7.50 -4.94 -8.48
C PRO A 14 6.19 -4.26 -8.92
N ASP A 15 5.34 -4.97 -9.67
CA ASP A 15 4.01 -4.51 -10.06
C ASP A 15 2.98 -4.57 -8.90
N ASN A 16 3.32 -5.23 -7.79
CA ASN A 16 2.45 -5.28 -6.63
C ASN A 16 2.51 -3.95 -5.86
N CYS A 17 1.34 -3.45 -5.49
CA CYS A 17 1.20 -2.22 -4.73
C CYS A 17 0.24 -2.41 -3.55
N ILE A 18 0.33 -1.49 -2.60
CA ILE A 18 -0.63 -1.37 -1.51
C ILE A 18 -1.50 -0.14 -1.74
N ARG A 19 -2.81 -0.32 -1.85
CA ARG A 19 -3.78 0.78 -1.90
C ARG A 19 -4.35 1.03 -0.51
N ALA A 20 -4.15 2.26 -0.04
CA ALA A 20 -4.63 2.70 1.25
C ALA A 20 -5.72 3.76 1.08
N PHE A 21 -6.90 3.53 1.68
CA PHE A 21 -8.04 4.44 1.62
C PHE A 21 -8.02 5.35 2.85
N HIS A 22 -8.41 6.61 2.69
CA HIS A 22 -8.68 7.51 3.81
C HIS A 22 -10.07 8.15 3.67
N ARG A 23 -10.69 8.37 4.82
CA ARG A 23 -11.94 9.13 4.95
C ARG A 23 -11.70 10.25 5.96
N GLY A 24 -11.68 11.48 5.47
CA GLY A 24 -11.22 12.68 6.18
C GLY A 24 -9.88 13.20 5.66
N ALA A 25 -9.46 14.36 6.18
CA ALA A 25 -8.24 15.07 5.78
C ALA A 25 -6.98 14.18 5.86
N LEU A 26 -6.11 14.24 4.84
CA LEU A 26 -4.83 13.51 4.77
C LEU A 26 -3.94 13.66 6.01
N HIS A 27 -4.08 14.77 6.76
CA HIS A 27 -3.31 15.09 7.97
C HIS A 27 -4.11 14.97 9.27
N GLY A 28 -5.41 14.67 9.19
CA GLY A 28 -6.22 14.42 10.38
C GLY A 28 -5.96 13.00 10.87
N ALA A 29 -6.01 12.78 12.19
CA ALA A 29 -5.97 11.45 12.82
C ALA A 29 -7.14 10.49 12.41
N GLY A 30 -7.81 10.78 11.29
CA GLY A 30 -8.85 9.98 10.66
C GLY A 30 -8.23 8.80 9.93
N ARG A 31 -8.15 7.68 10.66
CA ARG A 31 -8.03 6.29 10.20
C ARG A 31 -7.82 6.15 8.69
N THR A 32 -6.56 5.99 8.28
CA THR A 32 -6.24 5.35 7.01
C THR A 32 -6.73 3.89 7.10
N GLU A 33 -7.91 3.60 6.54
CA GLU A 33 -8.44 2.25 6.41
C GLU A 33 -7.82 1.62 5.15
N GLY A 34 -6.52 1.38 5.17
CA GLY A 34 -5.81 0.81 4.03
C GLY A 34 -5.96 -0.71 3.97
N ARG A 35 -6.54 -1.24 2.89
CA ARG A 35 -6.94 -2.65 2.82
C ARG A 35 -6.83 -3.29 1.44
N VAL A 36 -5.82 -2.99 0.61
CA VAL A 36 -5.58 -3.87 -0.56
C VAL A 36 -4.11 -3.97 -0.93
N LEU A 37 -3.53 -5.17 -0.88
CA LEU A 37 -2.38 -5.57 -1.70
C LEU A 37 -2.94 -6.09 -3.04
N VAL A 38 -2.64 -5.40 -4.14
CA VAL A 38 -3.12 -5.75 -5.49
C VAL A 38 -2.03 -6.60 -6.16
N ARG A 39 -2.35 -7.84 -6.53
CA ARG A 39 -1.49 -8.70 -7.35
C ARG A 39 -1.89 -8.57 -8.81
N HIS A 40 -1.06 -7.93 -9.65
CA HIS A 40 -1.36 -7.83 -11.08
C HIS A 40 -0.65 -8.95 -11.85
N TYR A 41 -1.40 -10.02 -12.20
CA TYR A 41 -0.93 -10.98 -13.20
C TYR A 41 -1.59 -10.69 -14.55
N GLY A 42 -0.86 -10.01 -15.43
CA GLY A 42 -1.05 -10.14 -16.87
C GLY A 42 -2.46 -9.92 -17.42
N GLY A 43 -3.26 -9.03 -16.82
CA GLY A 43 -4.55 -8.58 -17.40
C GLY A 43 -5.81 -9.29 -16.92
N LEU A 44 -5.72 -10.18 -15.93
CA LEU A 44 -6.89 -10.72 -15.22
C LEU A 44 -7.05 -10.03 -13.86
N VAL A 45 -8.31 -9.83 -13.46
CA VAL A 45 -8.76 -9.14 -12.23
C VAL A 45 -7.75 -9.34 -11.10
N PRO A 46 -7.18 -8.26 -10.53
CA PRO A 46 -6.15 -8.42 -9.52
C PRO A 46 -6.71 -9.11 -8.28
N ASP A 47 -5.97 -10.07 -7.73
CA ASP A 47 -6.27 -10.60 -6.41
C ASP A 47 -6.01 -9.50 -5.37
N GLU A 48 -7.05 -9.18 -4.60
CA GLU A 48 -7.04 -8.16 -3.56
C GLU A 48 -6.88 -8.82 -2.19
N ILE A 49 -5.73 -8.60 -1.53
CA ILE A 49 -5.52 -9.09 -0.16
C ILE A 49 -5.68 -7.93 0.83
N VAL A 50 -6.65 -8.07 1.72
CA VAL A 50 -6.91 -7.10 2.79
C VAL A 50 -5.85 -7.20 3.88
N LEU A 51 -4.99 -6.20 3.99
CA LEU A 51 -4.09 -6.04 5.13
C LEU A 51 -4.86 -5.49 6.35
N LYS A 52 -4.49 -5.91 7.55
CA LYS A 52 -4.95 -5.23 8.78
C LYS A 52 -4.24 -3.88 8.89
N PRO A 53 -4.87 -2.82 9.44
CA PRO A 53 -4.22 -1.51 9.60
C PRO A 53 -2.86 -1.58 10.31
N VAL A 54 -2.74 -2.42 11.34
CA VAL A 54 -1.47 -2.65 12.06
C VAL A 54 -0.38 -3.27 11.18
N MET A 55 -0.73 -4.08 10.18
CA MET A 55 0.25 -4.66 9.24
C MET A 55 0.76 -3.60 8.28
N PHE A 56 -0.11 -2.71 7.79
CA PHE A 56 0.28 -1.60 6.93
C PHE A 56 1.27 -0.67 7.64
N LEU A 57 0.96 -0.29 8.89
CA LEU A 57 1.86 0.55 9.70
C LEU A 57 3.26 -0.09 9.89
N LYS A 58 3.34 -1.42 10.02
CA LYS A 58 4.62 -2.15 10.14
C LYS A 58 5.50 -2.07 8.88
N VAL A 59 4.90 -1.87 7.69
CA VAL A 59 5.63 -1.82 6.41
C VAL A 59 5.73 -0.42 5.82
N GLN A 60 4.95 0.55 6.31
CA GLN A 60 4.83 1.89 5.73
C GLN A 60 6.17 2.62 5.51
N ASP A 61 7.13 2.47 6.42
CA ASP A 61 8.48 3.06 6.31
C ASP A 61 9.26 2.55 5.07
N ALA A 62 9.01 1.31 4.64
CA ALA A 62 9.65 0.74 3.46
C ALA A 62 8.95 1.09 2.15
N LEU A 63 7.83 1.84 2.22
CA LEU A 63 7.01 2.18 1.06
C LEU A 63 7.12 3.65 0.70
N CYS A 64 6.87 3.98 -0.56
CA CYS A 64 6.65 5.34 -1.04
C CYS A 64 5.29 5.46 -1.71
N VAL A 65 4.65 6.62 -1.56
CA VAL A 65 3.44 6.96 -2.32
C VAL A 65 3.86 7.25 -3.75
N THR A 66 3.26 6.56 -4.72
CA THR A 66 3.48 6.80 -6.15
C THR A 66 2.31 7.51 -6.81
N GLU A 67 1.12 7.38 -6.23
CA GLU A 67 -0.09 7.99 -6.75
C GLU A 67 -1.04 8.32 -5.59
N THR A 68 -1.69 9.47 -5.69
CA THR A 68 -2.83 9.85 -4.83
C THR A 68 -4.06 10.03 -5.71
N TRP A 69 -5.21 9.59 -5.22
CA TRP A 69 -6.47 9.67 -5.94
C TRP A 69 -7.60 10.08 -5.00
N GLY A 70 -8.68 10.62 -5.57
CA GLY A 70 -9.82 11.15 -4.82
C GLY A 70 -9.62 12.61 -4.42
N SER A 71 -10.25 13.02 -3.32
CA SER A 71 -10.22 14.37 -2.77
C SER A 71 -9.61 14.39 -1.36
N GLU A 72 -9.46 15.59 -0.80
CA GLU A 72 -8.96 15.78 0.57
C GLU A 72 -9.84 15.08 1.62
N THR A 73 -11.11 14.82 1.34
CA THR A 73 -12.07 14.24 2.30
C THR A 73 -12.39 12.78 2.03
N LEU A 74 -12.22 12.30 0.79
CA LEU A 74 -12.43 10.90 0.41
C LEU A 74 -11.46 10.54 -0.71
N GLY A 75 -10.50 9.69 -0.40
CA GLY A 75 -9.47 9.34 -1.36
C GLY A 75 -8.59 8.20 -0.88
N GLY A 76 -7.40 8.15 -1.45
CA GLY A 76 -6.41 7.18 -1.07
C GLY A 76 -5.09 7.35 -1.81
N CYS A 77 -4.16 6.51 -1.41
CA CYS A 77 -2.81 6.51 -1.92
C CYS A 77 -2.45 5.10 -2.39
N THR A 78 -1.74 5.04 -3.51
CA THR A 78 -1.07 3.83 -3.99
C THR A 78 0.38 3.88 -3.52
N TRP A 79 0.79 2.84 -2.81
CA TRP A 79 2.11 2.69 -2.20
C TRP A 79 2.87 1.57 -2.89
N HIS A 80 4.10 1.84 -3.29
CA HIS A 80 5.04 0.84 -3.79
C HIS A 80 6.21 0.67 -2.84
N LEU A 81 6.92 -0.45 -2.95
CA LEU A 81 8.18 -0.62 -2.24
C LEU A 81 9.18 0.43 -2.73
N LYS A 82 9.88 1.10 -1.79
CA LYS A 82 10.96 2.01 -2.16
C LYS A 82 12.00 1.25 -2.98
N PRO A 83 12.52 1.80 -4.09
CA PRO A 83 13.67 1.21 -4.76
C PRO A 83 14.82 1.16 -3.76
N GLU A 84 15.49 0.01 -3.64
CA GLU A 84 16.67 -0.13 -2.80
C GLU A 84 17.75 0.80 -3.35
N VAL A 85 18.03 1.89 -2.64
CA VAL A 85 19.15 2.78 -2.95
C VAL A 85 20.41 1.96 -2.71
N HIS A 86 20.98 1.41 -3.78
CA HIS A 86 22.30 0.81 -3.75
C HIS A 86 23.30 1.96 -3.59
N GLY A 87 23.60 2.30 -2.33
CA GLY A 87 24.68 3.19 -1.94
C GLY A 87 25.94 2.41 -1.64
#